data_AF-A0AAW8WPT5-F1
#
_entry.id   AF-A0AAW8WPT5-F1
#
_cell.length_a   1.000
_cell.length_b   1.000
_cell.length_c   1.000
_cell.angle_alpha   90.00
_cell.angle_beta   90.00
_cell.angle_gamma   90.00
#
_symmetry.space_group_name_H-M   'P 1'
#
loop_
_entity.id
_entity.type
_entity.pdbx_description
1 polymer ?
#
loop_
_entity_poly.entity_id
_entity_poly.type
_entity_poly.pdbx_seq_one_letter_code
_entity_poly.pdbx_strand_id
1 'polypeptide(L)'
;NLSNSLTKSVQFIIAICDNKFNLLVQNYIYNIDDELNLDSALINYVNAVDIYMNGRKYSNGKPIRNLASKFKFWIKELPNTLYSLFFDVEKRDHEDPKIKKFITSIVDTRDYLTHYEKQNSAFLLNDSNRLDYIIFLRALIHVYILYKYGIPENSIKINYEGMELKNRI
;
A
#
# COMPACT_ATOMS: atom_id res chain seq x y z
N ASN A 1 16.70 -23.33 28.71
CA ASN A 1 16.04 -22.04 28.35
C ASN A 1 16.63 -21.31 27.14
N LEU A 2 17.84 -21.61 26.66
CA LEU A 2 18.38 -21.03 25.41
C LEU A 2 17.65 -21.53 24.14
N SER A 3 17.25 -22.81 24.08
CA SER A 3 16.58 -23.35 22.90
C SER A 3 15.21 -22.73 22.65
N ASN A 4 14.47 -22.33 23.70
CA ASN A 4 13.19 -21.62 23.56
C ASN A 4 13.33 -20.19 23.01
N SER A 5 14.46 -19.53 23.25
CA SER A 5 14.77 -18.20 22.72
C SER A 5 15.09 -18.28 21.22
N LEU A 6 15.97 -19.20 20.83
CA LEU A 6 16.35 -19.41 19.43
C LEU A 6 15.16 -19.86 18.57
N THR A 7 14.33 -20.78 19.08
CA THR A 7 13.13 -21.23 18.35
C THR A 7 12.13 -20.09 18.13
N LYS A 8 11.99 -19.16 19.09
CA LYS A 8 11.16 -17.96 18.92
C LYS A 8 11.76 -17.00 17.89
N SER A 9 13.07 -16.80 17.88
CA SER A 9 13.75 -15.99 16.87
C SER A 9 13.64 -16.60 15.47
N VAL A 10 13.75 -17.92 15.35
CA VAL A 10 13.58 -18.65 14.07
C VAL A 10 12.12 -18.66 13.63
N GLN A 11 11.15 -18.85 14.53
CA GLN A 11 9.72 -18.71 14.21
C GLN A 11 9.36 -17.27 13.84
N PHE A 12 10.01 -16.27 14.44
CA PHE A 12 9.87 -14.87 14.06
C PHE A 12 10.45 -14.62 12.66
N ILE A 13 11.62 -15.19 12.33
CA ILE A 13 12.21 -15.12 10.98
C ILE A 13 11.36 -15.88 9.95
N ILE A 14 10.79 -17.03 10.30
CA ILE A 14 9.87 -17.79 9.44
C ILE A 14 8.52 -17.07 9.31
N ALA A 15 8.06 -16.35 10.34
CA ALA A 15 6.91 -15.45 10.24
C ALA A 15 7.23 -14.19 9.40
N ILE A 16 8.49 -13.79 9.33
CA ILE A 16 9.00 -12.76 8.39
C ILE A 16 9.06 -13.32 6.95
N CYS A 17 9.15 -14.64 6.75
CA CYS A 17 8.76 -15.29 5.49
C CYS A 17 7.23 -15.31 5.32
N ASP A 18 6.59 -14.15 5.49
CA ASP A 18 5.18 -13.95 5.17
C ASP A 18 5.03 -14.08 3.66
N ASN A 19 4.60 -15.25 3.19
CA ASN A 19 4.37 -15.54 1.77
C ASN A 19 3.55 -14.44 1.10
N LYS A 20 2.65 -13.76 1.82
CA LYS A 20 1.85 -12.67 1.27
C LYS A 20 2.65 -11.38 1.11
N PHE A 21 3.60 -11.11 2.01
CA PHE A 21 4.54 -10.01 1.85
C PHE A 21 5.50 -10.28 0.68
N ASN A 22 5.97 -11.52 0.52
CA ASN A 22 6.78 -11.91 -0.65
C ASN A 22 6.01 -11.72 -1.97
N LEU A 23 4.71 -12.05 -2.00
CA LEU A 23 3.85 -11.78 -3.16
C LEU A 23 3.72 -10.28 -3.45
N LEU A 24 3.62 -9.44 -2.41
CA LEU A 24 3.64 -7.97 -2.58
C LEU A 24 4.96 -7.50 -3.22
N VAL A 25 6.10 -8.00 -2.74
CA VAL A 25 7.43 -7.65 -3.27
C VAL A 25 7.61 -8.13 -4.71
N GLN A 26 7.19 -9.37 -5.02
CA GLN A 26 7.25 -9.89 -6.38
C GLN A 26 6.38 -9.07 -7.34
N ASN A 27 5.15 -8.74 -6.93
CA ASN A 27 4.27 -7.90 -7.74
C ASN A 27 4.87 -6.49 -7.95
N TYR A 28 5.51 -5.93 -6.92
CA TYR A 28 6.25 -4.68 -7.04
C TYR A 28 7.34 -4.74 -8.11
N ILE A 29 8.21 -5.75 -8.04
CA ILE A 29 9.33 -5.95 -8.98
C ILE A 29 8.83 -6.16 -10.41
N TYR A 30 7.79 -6.98 -10.62
CA TYR A 30 7.28 -7.25 -11.97
C TYR A 30 6.65 -6.04 -12.65
N ASN A 31 6.12 -5.09 -11.89
CA ASN A 31 5.40 -3.92 -12.43
C ASN A 31 6.21 -2.61 -12.35
N ILE A 32 7.46 -2.64 -11.84
CA ILE A 32 8.24 -1.42 -11.64
C ILE A 32 8.59 -0.74 -12.97
N ASP A 33 8.87 -1.54 -14.01
CA ASP A 33 9.24 -1.08 -15.36
C ASP A 33 8.04 -1.08 -16.33
N ASP A 34 6.87 -1.51 -15.87
CA ASP A 34 5.67 -1.66 -16.71
C ASP A 34 4.95 -0.32 -16.86
N GLU A 35 5.56 0.61 -17.59
CA GLU A 35 4.95 1.89 -17.99
C GLU A 35 3.99 1.73 -19.18
N LEU A 36 3.94 0.54 -19.80
CA LEU A 36 3.21 0.30 -21.05
C LEU A 36 1.74 -0.08 -20.84
N ASN A 37 1.34 -0.55 -19.65
CA ASN A 37 -0.06 -0.89 -19.35
C ASN A 37 -0.50 -0.41 -17.95
N LEU A 38 -1.02 0.82 -17.90
CA LEU A 38 -1.50 1.46 -16.66
C LEU A 38 -2.62 0.68 -15.97
N ASP A 39 -3.53 0.08 -16.73
CA ASP A 39 -4.66 -0.67 -16.18
C ASP A 39 -4.17 -1.92 -15.45
N SER A 40 -3.28 -2.67 -16.09
CA SER A 40 -2.67 -3.87 -15.50
C SER A 40 -1.85 -3.51 -14.26
N ALA A 41 -1.05 -2.45 -14.32
CA ALA A 41 -0.26 -1.99 -13.18
C ALA A 41 -1.15 -1.61 -11.98
N LEU A 42 -2.23 -0.84 -12.21
CA LEU A 42 -3.17 -0.47 -11.16
C LEU A 42 -3.82 -1.71 -10.54
N ILE A 43 -4.37 -2.61 -11.36
CA ILE A 43 -5.02 -3.84 -10.90
C ILE A 43 -4.03 -4.69 -10.09
N ASN A 44 -2.82 -4.86 -10.59
CA ASN A 44 -1.77 -5.66 -9.97
C ASN A 44 -1.39 -5.11 -8.59
N TYR A 45 -1.10 -3.82 -8.48
CA TYR A 45 -0.74 -3.20 -7.21
C TYR A 45 -1.89 -3.23 -6.20
N VAL A 46 -3.12 -2.95 -6.64
CA VAL A 46 -4.29 -2.98 -5.77
C VAL A 46 -4.56 -4.39 -5.25
N ASN A 47 -4.45 -5.40 -6.12
CA ASN A 47 -4.61 -6.80 -5.74
C ASN A 47 -3.47 -7.30 -4.83
N ALA A 48 -2.23 -6.86 -5.05
CA ALA A 48 -1.10 -7.24 -4.21
C ALA A 48 -1.29 -6.79 -2.77
N VAL A 49 -1.77 -5.55 -2.57
CA VAL A 49 -2.13 -5.05 -1.23
C VAL A 49 -3.31 -5.82 -0.64
N ASP A 50 -4.33 -6.15 -1.45
CA ASP A 50 -5.48 -6.93 -1.00
C ASP A 50 -5.10 -8.33 -0.46
N ILE A 51 -4.21 -9.01 -1.19
CA ILE A 51 -3.66 -10.33 -0.85
C ILE A 51 -2.81 -10.22 0.40
N TYR A 52 -1.90 -9.24 0.47
CA TYR A 52 -1.08 -8.97 1.64
C TYR A 52 -1.91 -8.77 2.91
N MET A 53 -2.97 -7.98 2.80
CA MET A 53 -3.86 -7.66 3.92
C MET A 53 -4.91 -8.73 4.22
N ASN A 54 -4.97 -9.82 3.44
CA ASN A 54 -5.96 -10.86 3.64
C ASN A 54 -5.77 -11.56 5.00
N GLY A 55 -6.85 -11.68 5.78
CA GLY A 55 -6.83 -12.27 7.12
C GLY A 55 -6.34 -11.35 8.25
N ARG A 56 -5.98 -10.09 7.95
CA ARG A 56 -5.65 -9.09 8.97
C ARG A 56 -6.89 -8.71 9.79
N LYS A 57 -6.66 -8.34 11.04
CA LYS A 57 -7.69 -7.98 12.03
C LYS A 57 -7.35 -6.63 12.66
N TYR A 58 -8.38 -5.87 13.02
CA TYR A 58 -8.22 -4.71 13.90
C TYR A 58 -7.78 -5.14 15.31
N SER A 59 -7.35 -4.19 16.14
CA SER A 59 -6.96 -4.43 17.54
C SER A 59 -8.07 -5.09 18.37
N ASN A 60 -9.34 -4.83 18.04
CA ASN A 60 -10.50 -5.47 18.66
C ASN A 60 -10.81 -6.89 18.12
N GLY A 61 -9.93 -7.47 17.31
CA GLY A 61 -10.07 -8.81 16.75
C GLY A 61 -11.02 -8.93 15.55
N LYS A 62 -11.72 -7.85 15.16
CA LYS A 62 -12.63 -7.86 14.01
C LYS A 62 -11.83 -7.99 12.70
N PRO A 63 -12.23 -8.88 11.76
CA PRO A 63 -11.56 -9.01 10.47
C PRO A 63 -11.72 -7.76 9.60
N ILE A 64 -10.66 -7.40 8.88
CA ILE A 64 -10.66 -6.30 7.90
C ILE A 64 -11.10 -6.89 6.55
N ARG A 65 -12.38 -6.74 6.22
CA ARG A 65 -13.00 -7.41 5.06
C ARG A 65 -12.88 -6.63 3.76
N ASN A 66 -13.35 -5.39 3.73
CA ASN A 66 -13.42 -4.61 2.50
C ASN A 66 -12.06 -4.01 2.12
N LEU A 67 -11.82 -3.87 0.81
CA LEU A 67 -10.54 -3.44 0.25
C LEU A 67 -10.14 -2.03 0.70
N ALA A 68 -11.07 -1.08 0.69
CA ALA A 68 -10.80 0.29 1.13
C ALA A 68 -10.31 0.34 2.59
N SER A 69 -10.88 -0.51 3.46
CA SER A 69 -10.45 -0.63 4.86
C SER A 69 -9.10 -1.32 5.00
N LYS A 70 -8.79 -2.30 4.15
CA LYS A 70 -7.46 -2.92 4.09
C LYS A 70 -6.39 -1.88 3.74
N PHE A 71 -6.64 -1.06 2.72
CA PHE A 71 -5.76 0.06 2.36
C PHE A 71 -5.61 1.08 3.49
N LYS A 72 -6.72 1.52 4.09
CA LYS A 72 -6.69 2.48 5.21
C LYS A 72 -5.86 1.95 6.38
N PHE A 73 -6.02 0.67 6.72
CA PHE A 73 -5.23 0.04 7.77
C PHE A 73 -3.75 -0.09 7.38
N TRP A 74 -3.47 -0.57 6.17
CA TRP A 74 -2.11 -0.77 5.67
C TRP A 74 -1.31 0.54 5.63
N ILE A 75 -1.89 1.63 5.12
CA ILE A 75 -1.27 2.96 5.10
C ILE A 75 -0.97 3.45 6.53
N LYS A 76 -1.88 3.19 7.48
CA LYS A 76 -1.70 3.50 8.89
C LYS A 76 -0.65 2.64 9.59
N GLU A 77 -0.06 1.62 8.95
CA GLU A 77 1.08 0.91 9.54
C GLU A 77 2.41 1.66 9.33
N LEU A 78 2.48 2.64 8.43
CA LEU A 78 3.71 3.42 8.22
C LEU A 78 4.02 4.31 9.44
N PRO A 79 5.28 4.48 9.83
CA PRO A 79 5.67 5.45 10.85
C PRO A 79 5.42 6.89 10.36
N ASN A 80 5.27 7.84 11.28
CA ASN A 80 4.93 9.24 10.95
C ASN A 80 5.92 9.85 9.95
N THR A 81 7.22 9.55 10.09
CA THR A 81 8.28 9.98 9.18
C THR A 81 7.97 9.64 7.74
N LEU A 82 7.59 8.38 7.47
CA LEU A 82 7.34 7.89 6.11
C LEU A 82 5.93 8.22 5.63
N TYR A 83 4.95 8.21 6.54
CA TYR A 83 3.59 8.64 6.26
C TYR A 83 3.58 10.09 5.74
N SER A 84 4.43 10.95 6.29
CA SER A 84 4.57 12.36 5.90
C SER A 84 5.06 12.57 4.45
N LEU A 85 5.55 11.52 3.76
CA LEU A 85 5.87 11.60 2.33
C LEU A 85 4.61 11.63 1.46
N PHE A 86 3.52 11.04 1.93
CA PHE A 86 2.30 10.79 1.15
C PHE A 86 1.12 11.64 1.63
N PHE A 87 0.98 11.81 2.94
CA PHE A 87 -0.20 12.40 3.56
C PHE A 87 0.16 13.32 4.73
N ASP A 88 -0.85 14.02 5.25
CA ASP A 88 -0.70 14.94 6.37
C ASP A 88 -0.77 14.17 7.70
N VAL A 89 0.33 14.20 8.47
CA VAL A 89 0.47 13.44 9.72
C VAL A 89 -0.61 13.85 10.73
N GLU A 90 -0.98 15.13 10.77
CA GLU A 90 -1.99 15.65 11.70
C GLU A 90 -3.38 15.06 11.45
N LYS A 91 -3.64 14.59 10.22
CA LYS A 91 -4.93 14.01 9.82
C LYS A 91 -4.97 12.49 9.91
N ARG A 92 -3.87 11.84 10.30
CA ARG A 92 -3.73 10.37 10.30
C ARG A 92 -4.83 9.66 11.09
N ASP A 93 -5.21 10.20 12.23
CA ASP A 93 -6.24 9.62 13.10
C ASP A 93 -7.65 10.18 12.85
N HIS A 94 -7.76 11.11 11.91
CA HIS A 94 -9.00 11.72 11.48
C HIS A 94 -9.42 11.22 10.09
N GLU A 95 -10.60 11.63 9.63
CA GLU A 95 -11.04 11.35 8.27
C GLU A 95 -10.35 12.32 7.30
N ASP A 96 -9.15 11.96 6.84
CA ASP A 96 -8.43 12.71 5.81
C ASP A 96 -9.14 12.58 4.45
N PRO A 97 -9.72 13.68 3.90
CA PRO A 97 -10.40 13.64 2.61
C PRO A 97 -9.48 13.20 1.46
N LYS A 98 -8.18 13.49 1.56
CA LYS A 98 -7.20 13.15 0.52
C LYS A 98 -6.95 11.65 0.46
N ILE A 99 -6.77 11.02 1.63
CA ILE A 99 -6.63 9.55 1.74
C ILE A 99 -7.91 8.87 1.28
N LYS A 100 -9.07 9.39 1.71
CA LYS A 100 -10.37 8.85 1.29
C LYS A 100 -10.51 8.91 -0.23
N LYS A 101 -10.24 10.06 -0.85
CA LYS A 101 -10.26 10.23 -2.31
C LYS A 101 -9.28 9.26 -2.98
N PHE A 102 -8.05 9.18 -2.50
CA PHE A 102 -7.02 8.29 -3.04
C PHE A 102 -7.49 6.83 -3.05
N ILE A 103 -7.88 6.32 -1.88
CA ILE A 103 -8.33 4.93 -1.71
C ILE A 103 -9.57 4.65 -2.54
N THR A 104 -10.58 5.52 -2.52
CA THR A 104 -11.80 5.31 -3.32
C THR A 104 -11.46 5.27 -4.80
N SER A 105 -10.57 6.14 -5.30
CA SER A 105 -10.26 6.18 -6.73
C SER A 105 -9.54 4.92 -7.20
N ILE A 106 -8.54 4.42 -6.46
CA ILE A 106 -7.82 3.20 -6.86
C ILE A 106 -8.71 1.95 -6.74
N VAL A 107 -9.61 1.89 -5.74
CA VAL A 107 -10.51 0.75 -5.54
C VAL A 107 -11.62 0.74 -6.58
N ASP A 108 -12.33 1.85 -6.77
CA ASP A 108 -13.42 1.92 -7.74
C ASP A 108 -12.90 1.72 -9.17
N THR A 109 -11.73 2.27 -9.50
CA THR A 109 -11.10 2.05 -10.81
C THR A 109 -10.70 0.59 -11.00
N ARG A 110 -10.13 -0.07 -9.98
CA ARG A 110 -9.84 -1.51 -10.06
C ARG A 110 -11.12 -2.32 -10.29
N ASP A 111 -12.16 -2.09 -9.49
CA ASP A 111 -13.43 -2.82 -9.57
C ASP A 111 -14.12 -2.60 -10.94
N TYR A 112 -14.01 -1.39 -11.51
CA TYR A 112 -14.44 -1.10 -12.88
C TYR A 112 -13.63 -1.89 -13.92
N LEU A 113 -12.31 -1.86 -13.85
CA LEU A 113 -11.46 -2.54 -14.84
C LEU A 113 -11.57 -4.08 -14.76
N THR A 114 -11.80 -4.65 -13.57
CA THR A 114 -11.86 -6.12 -13.40
C THR A 114 -13.25 -6.71 -13.55
N HIS A 115 -14.30 -5.97 -13.16
CA HIS A 115 -15.66 -6.50 -13.04
C HIS A 115 -16.72 -5.62 -13.73
N TYR A 116 -16.31 -4.50 -14.34
CA TYR A 116 -17.21 -3.52 -14.94
C TYR A 116 -18.23 -2.94 -13.92
N GLU A 117 -17.87 -2.96 -12.64
CA GLU A 117 -18.63 -2.33 -11.56
C GLU A 117 -18.35 -0.81 -11.48
N LYS A 118 -19.09 -0.07 -10.66
CA LYS A 118 -18.81 1.36 -10.36
C LYS A 118 -18.76 2.30 -11.57
N GLN A 119 -19.40 1.95 -12.68
CA GLN A 119 -19.40 2.71 -13.95
C GLN A 119 -19.74 4.19 -13.81
N ASN A 120 -20.58 4.55 -12.83
CA ASN A 120 -21.01 5.92 -12.57
C ASN A 120 -20.28 6.59 -11.39
N SER A 121 -19.19 6.00 -10.90
CA SER A 121 -18.43 6.58 -9.79
C SER A 121 -17.71 7.85 -10.25
N ALA A 122 -17.91 8.95 -9.52
CA ALA A 122 -17.18 10.19 -9.72
C ALA A 122 -15.68 10.08 -9.38
N PHE A 123 -15.24 8.92 -8.86
CA PHE A 123 -13.86 8.65 -8.48
C PHE A 123 -13.11 7.77 -9.50
N LEU A 124 -13.73 7.38 -10.61
CA LEU A 124 -13.02 6.64 -11.66
C LEU A 124 -11.86 7.49 -12.22
N LEU A 125 -10.68 6.88 -12.27
CA LEU A 125 -9.49 7.50 -12.82
C LEU A 125 -9.56 7.47 -14.36
N ASN A 126 -9.35 8.63 -14.98
CA ASN A 126 -9.13 8.76 -16.42
C ASN A 126 -7.65 8.55 -16.73
N ASP A 127 -7.29 8.44 -18.02
CA ASP A 127 -5.91 8.10 -18.39
C ASP A 127 -4.89 9.13 -17.88
N SER A 128 -5.25 10.42 -17.83
CA SER A 128 -4.36 11.49 -17.37
C SER A 128 -4.02 11.40 -15.89
N ASN A 129 -5.00 11.12 -15.02
CA ASN A 129 -4.76 11.03 -13.58
C ASN A 129 -4.38 9.61 -13.11
N ARG A 130 -4.63 8.58 -13.94
CA ARG A 130 -4.27 7.19 -13.63
C ARG A 130 -2.76 7.02 -13.47
N LEU A 131 -1.95 7.64 -14.33
CA LEU A 131 -0.49 7.59 -14.23
C LEU A 131 0.01 8.13 -12.87
N ASP A 132 -0.46 9.30 -12.46
CA ASP A 132 -0.05 9.90 -11.18
C ASP A 132 -0.43 9.04 -9.98
N TYR A 133 -1.63 8.45 -10.00
CA TYR A 133 -2.09 7.55 -8.96
C TYR A 133 -1.28 6.26 -8.91
N ILE A 134 -0.87 5.71 -10.06
CA ILE A 134 0.01 4.54 -10.14
C ILE A 134 1.40 4.86 -9.60
N ILE A 135 1.99 6.00 -9.99
CA ILE A 135 3.28 6.46 -9.46
C ILE A 135 3.20 6.61 -7.94
N PHE A 136 2.12 7.23 -7.45
CA PHE A 136 1.89 7.41 -6.02
C PHE A 136 1.75 6.07 -5.28
N LEU A 137 0.95 5.13 -5.82
CA LEU A 137 0.75 3.80 -5.24
C LEU A 137 2.04 2.98 -5.28
N ARG A 138 2.79 3.01 -6.38
CA ARG A 138 4.10 2.36 -6.53
C ARG A 138 5.10 2.86 -5.49
N ALA A 139 5.19 4.17 -5.31
CA ALA A 139 6.07 4.77 -4.30
C ALA A 139 5.65 4.35 -2.88
N LEU A 140 4.35 4.34 -2.59
CA LEU A 140 3.81 3.90 -1.30
C LEU A 140 4.15 2.44 -1.00
N ILE A 141 3.98 1.55 -1.99
CA ILE A 141 4.37 0.13 -1.87
C ILE A 141 5.88 0.00 -1.65
N HIS A 142 6.70 0.71 -2.42
CA HIS A 142 8.16 0.61 -2.29
C HIS A 142 8.63 1.10 -0.91
N VAL A 143 8.16 2.26 -0.45
CA VAL A 143 8.48 2.79 0.89
C VAL A 143 8.07 1.80 1.98
N TYR A 144 6.89 1.18 1.85
CA TYR A 144 6.45 0.15 2.79
C TYR A 144 7.35 -1.09 2.78
N ILE A 145 7.77 -1.56 1.61
CA ILE A 145 8.70 -2.70 1.46
C ILE A 145 10.05 -2.38 2.13
N LEU A 146 10.65 -1.23 1.83
CA LEU A 146 11.92 -0.80 2.43
C LEU A 146 11.83 -0.72 3.96
N TYR A 147 10.73 -0.15 4.47
CA TYR A 147 10.47 -0.08 5.90
C TYR A 147 10.37 -1.48 6.54
N LYS A 148 9.66 -2.42 5.90
CA LYS A 148 9.53 -3.79 6.40
C LYS A 148 10.84 -4.59 6.34
N TYR A 149 11.73 -4.28 5.39
CA TYR A 149 13.09 -4.82 5.37
C TYR A 149 14.03 -4.18 6.40
N GLY A 150 13.55 -3.22 7.20
CA GLY A 150 14.33 -2.60 8.27
C GLY A 150 15.28 -1.50 7.79
N ILE A 151 15.08 -0.97 6.58
CA ILE A 151 15.85 0.18 6.11
C ILE A 151 15.49 1.41 6.98
N PRO A 152 16.48 2.17 7.48
CA PRO A 152 16.21 3.31 8.35
C PRO A 152 15.27 4.34 7.73
N GLU A 153 14.28 4.82 8.50
CA GLU A 153 13.24 5.73 8.03
C GLU A 153 13.81 7.01 7.40
N ASN A 154 14.86 7.58 7.98
CA ASN A 154 15.51 8.78 7.45
C ASN A 154 16.17 8.53 6.09
N SER A 155 16.78 7.35 5.90
CA SER A 155 17.39 6.99 4.61
C SER A 155 16.34 6.82 3.53
N ILE A 156 15.18 6.23 3.86
CA ILE A 156 14.04 6.17 2.94
C ILE A 156 13.54 7.59 2.65
N LYS A 157 13.30 8.40 3.69
CA LYS A 157 12.76 9.76 3.55
C LYS A 157 13.59 10.62 2.60
N ILE A 158 14.91 10.66 2.78
CA ILE A 158 15.83 11.45 1.94
C ILE A 158 15.69 11.11 0.45
N ASN A 159 15.50 9.83 0.12
CA ASN A 159 15.37 9.39 -1.27
C ASN A 159 14.04 9.80 -1.93
N TYR A 160 13.01 10.11 -1.14
CA TYR A 160 11.65 10.40 -1.64
C TYR A 160 11.21 11.84 -1.44
N GLU A 161 11.90 12.62 -0.60
CA GLU A 161 11.50 14.00 -0.25
C GLU A 161 11.46 14.93 -1.47
N GLY A 162 12.30 14.69 -2.49
CA GLY A 162 12.32 15.46 -3.74
C GLY A 162 11.28 15.05 -4.80
N MET A 163 10.45 14.02 -4.55
CA MET A 163 9.48 13.53 -5.55
C MET A 163 8.12 14.23 -5.50
N GLU A 164 7.91 15.13 -4.52
CA GLU A 164 6.67 15.87 -4.29
C GLU A 164 5.38 15.01 -4.39
N LEU A 165 5.44 13.78 -3.89
CA LEU A 165 4.37 12.78 -4.08
C LEU A 165 2.99 13.30 -3.66
N LYS A 166 2.94 14.07 -2.57
CA LYS A 166 1.71 14.75 -2.12
C LYS A 166 1.04 15.58 -3.21
N ASN A 167 1.78 16.23 -4.10
CA ASN A 167 1.20 17.15 -5.08
C ASN A 167 0.58 16.43 -6.29
N ARG A 168 0.75 15.10 -6.40
CA ARG A 168 0.29 14.30 -7.54
C ARG A 168 -1.19 13.89 -7.49
N ILE A 169 -1.85 13.97 -6.33
CA ILE A 169 -3.22 13.44 -6.11
C ILE A 169 -4.20 14.41 -5.43
#